data_AF-A0A952UXM9-F1
#
_entry.id   AF-A0A952UXM9-F1
#
_cell.length_a   1.000
_cell.length_b   1.000
_cell.length_c   1.000
_cell.angle_alpha   90.00
_cell.angle_beta   90.00
_cell.angle_gamma   90.00
#
_symmetry.space_group_name_H-M   'P 1'
#
loop_
_entity.id
_entity.type
_entity.pdbx_description
1 polymer ?
#
loop_
_entity_poly.entity_id
_entity_poly.type
_entity_poly.pdbx_seq_one_letter_code
_entity_poly.pdbx_strand_id
1 'polypeptide(L)'
;MSEAPAPAKRPRYLLLALIALSLIGLELSGEGYQLLRASTDPTFAGAQAAGLDPLVQVAVRTQLEAMGEHGRWLLPLGVAELLLGFVLVITAIRALFRRTSLGTLVQFAVANLIACAVGYLLTAPVRAQVVAALHAFPDPNAEAVARFMPTVFVLRAAVPALTLMLCLFAVTRPRAREFMRLSEQVSEER
;
A
#
# COMPACT_ATOMS: atom_id res chain seq x y z
N MET A 1 -36.24 -29.03 17.31
CA MET A 1 -36.08 -28.23 16.09
C MET A 1 -35.07 -27.15 16.41
N SER A 2 -33.84 -27.27 15.91
CA SER A 2 -32.82 -26.24 16.12
C SER A 2 -33.18 -25.06 15.23
N GLU A 3 -33.54 -23.92 15.82
CA GLU A 3 -33.65 -22.66 15.08
C GLU A 3 -32.29 -22.39 14.41
N ALA A 4 -32.30 -22.32 13.08
CA ALA A 4 -31.13 -21.89 12.33
C ALA A 4 -30.81 -20.45 12.78
N PRO A 5 -29.56 -20.15 13.21
CA PRO A 5 -29.21 -18.81 13.66
C PRO A 5 -29.50 -17.80 12.55
N ALA A 6 -30.25 -16.75 12.89
CA ALA A 6 -30.63 -15.71 11.94
C ALA A 6 -29.38 -15.14 11.22
N PRO A 7 -29.44 -14.90 9.89
CA PRO A 7 -28.29 -14.44 9.14
C PRO A 7 -27.81 -13.08 9.67
N ALA A 8 -26.62 -13.05 10.28
CA ALA A 8 -26.03 -11.82 10.79
C ALA A 8 -25.90 -10.79 9.65
N LYS A 9 -26.57 -9.65 9.84
CA LYS A 9 -26.56 -8.56 8.85
C LYS A 9 -25.14 -8.03 8.70
N ARG A 10 -24.62 -8.02 7.47
CA ARG A 10 -23.26 -7.56 7.19
C ARG A 10 -23.08 -6.09 7.62
N PRO A 11 -22.12 -5.77 8.50
CA PRO A 11 -21.88 -4.39 8.89
C PRO A 11 -21.34 -3.58 7.71
N ARG A 12 -22.00 -2.46 7.37
CA ARG A 12 -21.59 -1.60 6.23
C ARG A 12 -20.15 -1.09 6.35
N TYR A 13 -19.72 -0.76 7.57
CA TYR A 13 -18.34 -0.31 7.83
C TYR A 13 -17.30 -1.41 7.55
N LEU A 14 -17.66 -2.70 7.71
CA LEU A 14 -16.76 -3.80 7.37
C LEU A 14 -16.60 -3.93 5.85
N LEU A 15 -17.68 -3.75 5.09
CA LEU A 15 -17.60 -3.75 3.63
C LEU A 15 -16.67 -2.63 3.13
N LEU A 16 -16.83 -1.42 3.66
CA LEU A 16 -15.97 -0.28 3.33
C LEU A 16 -14.50 -0.54 3.72
N ALA A 17 -14.26 -1.13 4.90
CA ALA A 17 -12.91 -1.48 5.33
C ALA A 17 -12.26 -2.52 4.40
N LEU A 18 -13.01 -3.56 3.98
CA LEU A 18 -12.48 -4.58 3.06
C LEU A 18 -12.17 -4.00 1.67
N ILE A 19 -13.01 -3.09 1.16
CA ILE A 19 -12.74 -2.37 -0.09
C ILE A 19 -11.48 -1.51 0.09
N ALA A 20 -11.39 -0.75 1.17
CA ALA A 20 -10.21 0.08 1.44
C ALA A 20 -8.92 -0.76 1.54
N LEU A 21 -8.95 -1.90 2.25
CA LEU A 21 -7.81 -2.83 2.30
C LEU A 21 -7.42 -3.33 0.91
N SER A 22 -8.38 -3.62 0.03
CA SER A 22 -8.07 -4.04 -1.34
C SER A 22 -7.43 -2.92 -2.17
N LEU A 23 -7.86 -1.67 -2.00
CA LEU A 23 -7.26 -0.52 -2.70
C LEU A 23 -5.84 -0.27 -2.21
N ILE A 24 -5.61 -0.30 -0.90
CA ILE A 24 -4.26 -0.18 -0.33
C ILE A 24 -3.36 -1.33 -0.80
N GLY A 25 -3.87 -2.56 -0.84
CA GLY A 25 -3.10 -3.70 -1.35
C GLY A 25 -2.68 -3.52 -2.82
N LEU A 26 -3.55 -2.95 -3.66
CA LEU A 26 -3.21 -2.61 -5.05
C LEU A 26 -2.15 -1.51 -5.14
N GLU A 27 -2.26 -0.47 -4.32
CA GLU A 27 -1.29 0.63 -4.25
C GLU A 27 0.10 0.11 -3.87
N LEU A 28 0.20 -0.67 -2.78
CA LEU A 28 1.45 -1.28 -2.33
C LEU A 28 2.04 -2.24 -3.36
N SER A 29 1.18 -3.00 -4.06
CA SER A 29 1.62 -3.85 -5.16
C SER A 29 2.23 -3.04 -6.30
N GLY A 30 1.62 -1.90 -6.62
CA GLY A 30 2.11 -0.97 -7.62
C GLY A 30 3.46 -0.36 -7.24
N GLU A 31 3.64 0.03 -5.97
CA GLU A 31 4.92 0.56 -5.46
C GLU A 31 6.02 -0.51 -5.52
N GLY A 32 5.73 -1.74 -5.07
CA GLY A 32 6.68 -2.85 -5.16
C GLY A 32 7.06 -3.20 -6.59
N TYR A 33 6.11 -3.16 -7.53
CA TYR A 33 6.38 -3.34 -8.96
C TYR A 33 7.25 -2.22 -9.54
N GLN A 34 6.98 -0.95 -9.21
CA GLN A 34 7.79 0.18 -9.66
C GLN A 34 9.24 0.05 -9.18
N LEU A 35 9.43 -0.33 -7.92
CA LEU A 35 10.76 -0.53 -7.34
C LEU A 35 11.50 -1.67 -8.06
N LEU A 36 10.82 -2.80 -8.28
CA LEU A 36 11.39 -3.94 -8.99
C LEU A 36 11.80 -3.55 -10.42
N ARG A 37 10.95 -2.82 -11.14
CA ARG A 37 11.22 -2.35 -12.51
C ARG A 37 12.36 -1.34 -12.54
N ALA A 38 12.38 -0.36 -11.63
CA ALA A 38 13.46 0.61 -11.52
C ALA A 38 14.82 -0.05 -11.24
N SER A 39 14.83 -1.17 -10.51
CA SER A 39 16.06 -1.91 -10.19
C SER A 39 16.54 -2.84 -11.31
N THR A 40 15.66 -3.22 -12.26
CA THR A 40 15.93 -4.25 -13.26
C THR A 40 16.00 -3.72 -14.69
N ASP A 41 15.36 -2.58 -14.97
CA ASP A 41 15.26 -2.00 -16.30
C ASP A 41 15.76 -0.54 -16.29
N PRO A 42 16.94 -0.26 -16.88
CA PRO A 42 17.52 1.08 -16.87
C PRO A 42 16.74 2.09 -17.71
N THR A 43 15.85 1.64 -18.60
CA THR A 43 15.04 2.53 -19.45
C THR A 43 13.72 2.94 -18.78
N PHE A 44 13.36 2.27 -17.69
CA PHE A 44 12.07 2.44 -17.03
C PHE A 44 11.84 3.87 -16.53
N ALA A 45 12.86 4.48 -15.92
CA ALA A 45 12.77 5.85 -15.41
C ALA A 45 12.46 6.87 -16.52
N GLY A 46 13.15 6.76 -17.66
CA GLY A 46 12.92 7.62 -18.81
C GLY A 46 11.56 7.40 -19.46
N ALA A 47 11.14 6.14 -19.59
CA ALA A 47 9.83 5.79 -20.17
C ALA A 47 8.66 6.27 -19.30
N GLN A 48 8.76 6.13 -17.98
CA GLN A 48 7.71 6.53 -17.05
C GLN A 48 7.59 8.05 -16.89
N ALA A 49 8.70 8.78 -17.09
CA ALA A 49 8.72 10.23 -17.04
C ALA A 49 8.39 10.89 -18.40
N ALA A 50 8.27 10.11 -19.48
CA ALA A 50 8.05 10.63 -20.82
C ALA A 50 6.67 11.29 -20.97
N GLY A 51 6.64 12.50 -21.55
CA GLY A 51 5.41 13.26 -21.80
C GLY A 51 4.83 13.94 -20.56
N LEU A 52 5.49 13.85 -19.40
CA LEU A 52 5.13 14.65 -18.22
C LEU A 52 5.66 16.08 -18.36
N ASP A 53 5.06 16.97 -17.57
CA ASP A 53 5.61 18.32 -17.36
C ASP A 53 7.08 18.25 -16.92
N PRO A 54 7.98 19.15 -17.39
CA PRO A 54 9.42 19.05 -17.10
C PRO A 54 9.76 18.95 -15.61
N LEU A 55 9.02 19.65 -14.75
CA LEU A 55 9.28 19.63 -13.31
C LEU A 55 8.89 18.28 -12.70
N VAL A 56 7.75 17.74 -13.13
CA VAL A 56 7.27 16.40 -12.72
C VAL A 56 8.19 15.31 -13.29
N GLN A 57 8.65 15.48 -14.52
CA GLN A 57 9.57 14.57 -15.19
C GLN A 57 10.86 14.43 -14.40
N VAL A 58 11.44 15.54 -13.93
CA VAL A 58 12.65 15.51 -13.08
C VAL A 58 12.39 14.77 -11.78
N ALA A 59 11.31 15.09 -11.07
CA ALA A 59 10.98 14.42 -9.81
C ALA A 59 10.81 12.89 -9.98
N VAL A 60 10.03 12.48 -10.97
CA VAL A 60 9.76 11.05 -11.26
C VAL A 60 11.02 10.33 -11.70
N ARG A 61 11.78 10.94 -12.63
CA ARG A 61 13.00 10.34 -13.15
C ARG A 61 14.05 10.18 -12.06
N THR A 62 14.33 11.23 -11.28
CA THR A 62 15.28 11.17 -10.17
C THR A 62 14.82 10.15 -9.13
N GLN A 63 13.53 10.07 -8.82
CA GLN A 63 13.02 9.08 -7.88
C GLN A 63 13.33 7.65 -8.34
N LEU A 64 13.08 7.34 -9.61
CA LEU A 64 13.27 5.99 -10.15
C LEU A 64 14.76 5.66 -10.36
N GLU A 65 15.57 6.62 -10.80
CA GLU A 65 17.02 6.47 -10.90
C GLU A 65 17.63 6.22 -9.51
N ALA A 66 17.24 7.00 -8.49
CA ALA A 66 17.65 6.81 -7.11
C ALA A 66 17.24 5.43 -6.56
N MET A 67 16.02 4.96 -6.88
CA MET A 67 15.59 3.61 -6.51
C MET A 67 16.49 2.53 -7.13
N GLY A 68 16.91 2.72 -8.39
CA GLY A 68 17.87 1.85 -9.08
C GLY A 68 19.25 1.85 -8.42
N GLU A 69 19.78 3.03 -8.08
CA GLU A 69 21.08 3.18 -7.38
C GLU A 69 21.09 2.42 -6.03
N HIS A 70 19.99 2.52 -5.29
CA HIS A 70 19.79 1.89 -3.98
C HIS A 70 19.17 0.48 -4.08
N GLY A 71 19.09 -0.08 -5.29
CA GLY A 71 18.35 -1.31 -5.59
C GLY A 71 18.81 -2.52 -4.77
N ARG A 72 20.08 -2.60 -4.38
CA ARG A 72 20.62 -3.74 -3.61
C ARG A 72 19.86 -4.01 -2.29
N TRP A 73 19.42 -2.97 -1.59
CA TRP A 73 18.65 -3.10 -0.35
C TRP A 73 17.17 -2.77 -0.52
N LEU A 74 16.81 -2.02 -1.56
CA LEU A 74 15.41 -1.72 -1.87
C LEU A 74 14.70 -2.89 -2.56
N LEU A 75 15.39 -3.71 -3.36
CA LEU A 75 14.78 -4.78 -4.14
C LEU A 75 14.05 -5.83 -3.27
N PRO A 76 14.62 -6.34 -2.16
CA PRO A 76 13.89 -7.23 -1.25
C PRO A 76 12.61 -6.59 -0.68
N LEU A 77 12.65 -5.28 -0.40
CA LEU A 77 11.47 -4.53 0.04
C LEU A 77 10.41 -4.46 -1.06
N GLY A 78 10.79 -4.12 -2.30
CA GLY A 78 9.84 -4.07 -3.41
C GLY A 78 9.18 -5.43 -3.72
N VAL A 79 9.94 -6.53 -3.60
CA VAL A 79 9.37 -7.88 -3.70
C VAL A 79 8.40 -8.16 -2.55
N ALA A 80 8.76 -7.75 -1.32
CA ALA A 80 7.88 -7.92 -0.16
C ALA A 80 6.59 -7.10 -0.29
N GLU A 81 6.67 -5.83 -0.69
CA GLU A 81 5.51 -4.96 -0.92
C GLU A 81 4.61 -5.49 -2.03
N LEU A 82 5.20 -5.97 -3.13
CA LEU A 82 4.47 -6.61 -4.23
C LEU A 82 3.68 -7.82 -3.74
N LEU A 83 4.33 -8.74 -3.03
CA LEU A 83 3.69 -9.97 -2.54
C LEU A 83 2.67 -9.68 -1.45
N LEU A 84 3.02 -8.85 -0.46
CA LEU A 84 2.13 -8.50 0.65
C LEU A 84 0.91 -7.72 0.19
N GLY A 85 1.08 -6.82 -0.78
CA GLY A 85 -0.02 -6.09 -1.40
C GLY A 85 -0.99 -7.03 -2.12
N PHE A 86 -0.48 -7.93 -2.96
CA PHE A 86 -1.31 -8.92 -3.66
C PHE A 86 -2.05 -9.85 -2.69
N VAL A 87 -1.35 -10.33 -1.66
CA VAL A 87 -1.96 -11.20 -0.64
C VAL A 87 -3.02 -10.43 0.15
N LEU A 88 -2.83 -9.14 0.43
CA LEU A 88 -3.85 -8.30 1.07
C LEU A 88 -5.09 -8.16 0.20
N VAL A 89 -4.93 -7.93 -1.11
CA VAL A 89 -6.05 -7.89 -2.07
C VAL A 89 -6.82 -9.20 -2.06
N ILE A 90 -6.12 -10.33 -2.22
CA ILE A 90 -6.73 -11.66 -2.27
C ILE A 90 -7.48 -11.95 -0.96
N THR A 91 -6.86 -11.67 0.18
CA THR A 91 -7.46 -11.93 1.50
C THR A 91 -8.65 -11.02 1.79
N ALA A 92 -8.60 -9.76 1.40
CA ALA A 92 -9.71 -8.82 1.48
C ALA A 92 -10.89 -9.28 0.59
N ILE A 93 -10.63 -9.67 -0.66
CA ILE A 93 -11.65 -10.21 -1.58
C ILE A 93 -12.24 -11.51 -1.02
N ARG A 94 -11.43 -12.44 -0.54
CA ARG A 94 -11.92 -13.67 0.07
C ARG A 94 -12.76 -13.38 1.33
N ALA A 95 -12.39 -12.39 2.14
CA ALA A 95 -13.20 -11.92 3.26
C ALA A 95 -14.52 -11.27 2.79
N LEU A 96 -14.54 -10.61 1.62
CA LEU A 96 -15.79 -10.16 0.99
C LEU A 96 -16.75 -11.32 0.72
N PHE A 97 -16.21 -12.49 0.37
CA PHE A 97 -16.98 -13.72 0.12
C PHE A 97 -17.02 -14.70 1.30
N ARG A 98 -16.65 -14.28 2.53
CA ARG A 98 -16.72 -15.12 3.74
C ARG A 98 -15.79 -16.36 3.72
N ARG A 99 -14.67 -16.28 2.99
CA ARG A 99 -13.71 -17.40 2.76
C ARG A 99 -12.33 -17.20 3.40
N THR A 100 -12.23 -16.33 4.40
CA THR A 100 -10.96 -15.98 5.06
C THR A 100 -11.20 -15.80 6.54
N SER A 101 -10.25 -16.28 7.35
CA SER A 101 -10.32 -16.08 8.79
C SER A 101 -9.99 -14.65 9.19
N LEU A 102 -10.59 -14.19 10.29
CA LEU A 102 -10.26 -12.88 10.85
C LEU A 102 -8.76 -12.75 11.16
N GLY A 103 -8.16 -13.80 11.73
CA GLY A 103 -6.76 -13.83 12.11
C GLY A 103 -5.84 -13.61 10.91
N THR A 104 -6.11 -14.30 9.81
CA THR A 104 -5.35 -14.17 8.55
C THR A 104 -5.43 -12.74 8.01
N LEU A 105 -6.62 -12.15 7.97
CA LEU A 105 -6.80 -10.77 7.48
C LEU A 105 -6.04 -9.75 8.33
N VAL A 106 -6.11 -9.91 9.67
CA VAL A 106 -5.38 -9.04 10.61
C VAL A 106 -3.87 -9.19 10.45
N GLN A 107 -3.36 -10.42 10.34
CA GLN A 107 -1.93 -10.69 10.14
C GLN A 107 -1.39 -9.98 8.89
N PHE A 108 -2.07 -10.11 7.76
CA PHE A 108 -1.62 -9.45 6.52
C PHE A 108 -1.76 -7.94 6.54
N ALA A 109 -2.83 -7.40 7.15
CA ALA A 109 -2.96 -5.96 7.31
C ALA A 109 -1.85 -5.38 8.23
N VAL A 110 -1.48 -6.08 9.30
CA VAL A 110 -0.35 -5.69 10.16
C VAL A 110 0.99 -5.81 9.42
N ALA A 111 1.20 -6.89 8.66
CA ALA A 111 2.41 -7.05 7.86
C ALA A 111 2.58 -5.92 6.83
N ASN A 112 1.50 -5.51 6.16
CA ASN A 112 1.51 -4.37 5.25
C ASN A 112 1.79 -3.05 5.98
N LEU A 113 1.23 -2.85 7.18
CA LEU A 113 1.51 -1.65 7.98
C LEU A 113 3.00 -1.56 8.37
N ILE A 114 3.62 -2.69 8.73
CA ILE A 114 5.06 -2.78 9.00
C ILE A 114 5.84 -2.48 7.72
N ALA A 115 5.44 -3.04 6.58
CA ALA A 115 6.08 -2.78 5.30
C ALA A 115 6.04 -1.29 4.94
N CYS A 116 4.91 -0.59 5.10
CA CYS A 116 4.83 0.87 4.89
C CYS A 116 5.81 1.64 5.77
N ALA A 117 5.91 1.29 7.06
CA ALA A 117 6.82 1.95 7.99
C ALA A 117 8.30 1.72 7.60
N VAL A 118 8.67 0.48 7.30
CA VAL A 118 10.01 0.11 6.87
C VAL A 118 10.34 0.76 5.53
N GLY A 119 9.42 0.75 4.57
CA GLY A 119 9.60 1.38 3.26
C GLY A 119 9.80 2.87 3.36
N TYR A 120 9.04 3.56 4.22
CA TYR A 120 9.29 4.98 4.49
C TYR A 120 10.68 5.22 5.09
N LEU A 121 11.16 4.39 6.00
CA LEU A 121 12.50 4.57 6.57
C LEU A 121 13.60 4.28 5.54
N LEU A 122 13.50 3.19 4.78
CA LEU A 122 14.52 2.75 3.82
C LEU A 122 14.60 3.64 2.58
N THR A 123 13.52 4.33 2.21
CA THR A 123 13.50 5.26 1.07
C THR A 123 13.91 6.70 1.42
N ALA A 124 14.37 6.96 2.64
CA ALA A 124 14.93 8.25 3.03
C ALA A 124 16.00 8.81 2.07
N PRO A 125 17.01 8.04 1.59
CA PRO A 125 17.99 8.56 0.63
C PRO A 125 17.36 8.91 -0.72
N VAL A 126 16.41 8.12 -1.20
CA VAL A 126 15.67 8.39 -2.45
C VAL A 126 14.94 9.73 -2.36
N ARG A 127 14.23 9.98 -1.25
CA ARG A 127 13.53 11.25 -1.03
C ARG A 127 14.49 12.45 -0.99
N ALA A 128 15.63 12.29 -0.33
CA ALA A 128 16.64 13.35 -0.25
C ALA A 128 17.18 13.71 -1.64
N GLN A 129 17.45 12.71 -2.49
CA GLN A 129 17.91 12.96 -3.86
C GLN A 129 16.85 13.68 -4.72
N VAL A 130 15.57 13.31 -4.60
CA VAL A 130 14.47 14.01 -5.32
C VAL A 130 14.38 15.48 -4.91
N VAL A 131 14.43 15.78 -3.61
CA VAL A 131 14.40 17.17 -3.11
C VAL A 131 15.62 17.95 -3.60
N ALA A 132 16.82 17.34 -3.56
CA ALA A 132 18.04 17.97 -4.06
C ALA A 132 17.96 18.26 -5.58
N ALA A 133 17.44 17.32 -6.38
CA ALA A 133 17.27 17.51 -7.82
C ALA A 133 16.28 18.63 -8.13
N LEU A 134 15.20 18.75 -7.37
CA LEU A 134 14.25 19.84 -7.53
C LEU A 134 14.86 21.20 -7.17
N HIS A 135 15.68 21.31 -6.11
CA HIS A 135 16.40 22.55 -5.80
C HIS A 135 17.41 22.94 -6.88
N ALA A 136 18.01 21.95 -7.58
CA ALA A 136 18.97 22.19 -8.64
C ALA A 136 18.31 22.47 -10.00
N PHE A 137 16.99 22.30 -10.14
CA PHE A 137 16.30 22.43 -11.41
C PHE A 137 16.03 23.91 -11.74
N PRO A 138 16.40 24.40 -12.94
CA PRO A 138 16.30 25.81 -13.31
C PRO A 138 14.87 26.21 -13.71
N ASP A 139 13.91 26.07 -12.79
CA ASP A 139 12.51 26.50 -12.94
C ASP A 139 12.09 27.34 -11.73
N PRO A 140 11.42 28.49 -11.91
CA PRO A 140 11.02 29.37 -10.81
C PRO A 140 10.06 28.72 -9.81
N ASN A 141 9.30 27.70 -10.22
CA ASN A 141 8.40 26.95 -9.35
C ASN A 141 9.09 25.78 -8.64
N ALA A 142 10.29 25.38 -9.09
CA ALA A 142 10.98 24.21 -8.54
C ALA A 142 11.31 24.36 -7.05
N GLU A 143 11.69 25.56 -6.62
CA GLU A 143 11.98 25.85 -5.21
C GLU A 143 10.75 25.68 -4.32
N ALA A 144 9.58 26.14 -4.78
CA ALA A 144 8.33 25.97 -4.04
C ALA A 144 7.92 24.50 -3.94
N VAL A 145 8.07 23.75 -5.04
CA VAL A 145 7.78 22.31 -5.09
C VAL A 145 8.76 21.53 -4.21
N ALA A 146 10.06 21.83 -4.26
CA ALA A 146 11.09 21.20 -3.44
C ALA A 146 10.79 21.33 -1.94
N ARG A 147 10.37 22.53 -1.50
CA ARG A 147 9.96 22.76 -0.09
C ARG A 147 8.71 21.99 0.30
N PHE A 148 7.80 21.73 -0.65
CA PHE A 148 6.56 21.01 -0.38
C PHE A 148 6.73 19.49 -0.43
N MET A 149 7.72 18.96 -1.17
CA MET A 149 7.90 17.51 -1.36
C MET A 149 8.08 16.70 -0.08
N PRO A 150 8.81 17.15 0.97
CA PRO A 150 8.86 16.43 2.24
C PRO A 150 7.47 16.15 2.82
N THR A 151 6.55 17.12 2.74
CA THR A 151 5.16 16.97 3.17
C THR A 151 4.42 15.95 2.32
N VAL A 152 4.60 16.00 0.99
CA VAL A 152 4.00 15.01 0.07
C VAL A 152 4.45 13.60 0.42
N PHE A 153 5.74 13.40 0.70
CA PHE A 153 6.27 12.09 1.08
C PHE A 153 5.70 11.59 2.40
N VAL A 154 5.59 12.46 3.41
CA VAL A 154 4.97 12.11 4.69
C VAL A 154 3.51 11.74 4.48
N LEU A 155 2.75 12.53 3.72
CA LEU A 155 1.34 12.26 3.45
C LEU A 155 1.15 10.95 2.69
N ARG A 156 1.98 10.69 1.67
CA ARG A 156 1.95 9.46 0.89
C ARG A 156 2.19 8.22 1.74
N ALA A 157 3.05 8.29 2.77
CA ALA A 157 3.25 7.19 3.71
C ALA A 157 2.17 7.12 4.80
N ALA A 158 1.74 8.27 5.31
CA ALA A 158 0.81 8.37 6.44
C ALA A 158 -0.61 7.96 6.05
N VAL A 159 -1.09 8.32 4.85
CA VAL A 159 -2.47 8.03 4.42
C VAL A 159 -2.76 6.51 4.32
N PRO A 160 -1.92 5.70 3.65
CA PRO A 160 -2.07 4.24 3.66
C PRO A 160 -1.99 3.64 5.07
N ALA A 161 -1.03 4.09 5.88
CA ALA A 161 -0.87 3.61 7.25
C ALA A 161 -2.09 3.91 8.13
N LEU A 162 -2.62 5.13 8.07
CA LEU A 162 -3.85 5.52 8.76
C LEU A 162 -5.06 4.72 8.26
N THR A 163 -5.14 4.49 6.95
CA THR A 163 -6.22 3.69 6.34
C THR A 163 -6.15 2.25 6.82
N LEU A 164 -4.97 1.63 6.87
CA LEU A 164 -4.74 0.29 7.41
C LEU A 164 -5.13 0.23 8.89
N MET A 165 -4.74 1.22 9.70
CA MET A 165 -5.11 1.30 11.11
C MET A 165 -6.63 1.39 11.30
N LEU A 166 -7.33 2.24 10.53
CA LEU A 166 -8.78 2.35 10.56
C LEU A 166 -9.46 1.06 10.13
N CYS A 167 -8.92 0.38 9.12
CA CYS A 167 -9.42 -0.92 8.68
C CYS A 167 -9.23 -1.97 9.77
N LEU A 168 -8.04 -2.09 10.36
CA LEU A 168 -7.77 -2.99 11.49
C LEU A 168 -8.74 -2.74 12.64
N PHE A 169 -8.97 -1.48 12.99
CA PHE A 169 -9.95 -1.11 14.00
C PHE A 169 -11.37 -1.56 13.60
N ALA A 170 -11.78 -1.36 12.35
CA ALA A 170 -13.09 -1.77 11.85
C ALA A 170 -13.29 -3.29 11.88
N VAL A 171 -12.29 -4.07 11.44
CA VAL A 171 -12.36 -5.54 11.39
C VAL A 171 -12.28 -6.14 12.80
N THR A 172 -11.61 -5.48 13.75
CA THR A 172 -11.50 -5.95 15.14
C THR A 172 -12.70 -5.61 16.02
N ARG A 173 -13.75 -4.94 15.52
CA ARG A 173 -14.98 -4.65 16.31
C ARG A 173 -15.81 -5.92 16.58
N PRO A 174 -16.52 -6.01 17.73
CA PRO A 174 -17.28 -7.22 18.13
C PRO A 174 -18.23 -7.73 17.05
N ARG A 175 -19.03 -6.84 16.45
CA ARG A 175 -19.97 -7.19 15.36
C ARG A 175 -19.28 -7.72 14.09
N ALA A 176 -18.07 -7.25 13.79
CA ALA A 176 -17.28 -7.78 12.68
C ALA A 176 -16.71 -9.16 13.03
N ARG A 177 -16.22 -9.35 14.26
CA ARG A 177 -15.75 -10.66 14.75
C ARG A 177 -16.86 -11.71 14.73
N GLU A 178 -18.05 -11.37 15.23
CA GLU A 178 -19.22 -12.25 15.22
C GLU A 178 -19.61 -12.63 13.79
N PHE A 179 -19.68 -11.66 12.88
CA PHE A 179 -19.98 -11.92 11.48
C PHE A 179 -18.96 -12.87 10.83
N MET A 180 -17.67 -12.67 11.09
CA MET A 180 -16.59 -13.49 10.53
C MET A 180 -16.56 -14.91 11.13
N ARG A 181 -16.83 -15.06 12.43
CA ARG A 181 -16.94 -16.37 13.09
C ARG A 181 -18.12 -17.18 12.55
N LEU A 182 -19.28 -16.55 12.39
CA LEU A 182 -20.45 -17.21 11.80
C LEU A 182 -20.19 -17.65 10.35
N SER A 183 -19.38 -16.90 9.60
CA SER A 183 -18.97 -17.35 8.26
C SER A 183 -18.00 -18.52 8.25
N GLU A 184 -17.08 -18.58 9.21
CA GLU A 184 -16.11 -19.69 9.31
C GLU A 184 -16.85 -21.02 9.53
N GLN A 185 -17.82 -21.05 10.45
CA GLN A 185 -18.63 -22.25 10.75
C GLN A 185 -19.40 -22.77 9.52
N VAL A 186 -20.03 -21.87 8.75
CA VAL A 186 -20.79 -22.24 7.54
C VAL A 186 -19.88 -22.77 6.41
N SER A 187 -18.61 -22.38 6.39
CA SER A 187 -17.67 -22.85 5.38
C SER A 187 -17.10 -24.23 5.69
N GLU A 188 -17.08 -24.66 6.96
CA GLU A 188 -16.62 -25.99 7.37
C GLU A 188 -17.67 -27.08 7.17
N GLU A 189 -18.95 -26.69 7.12
CA GLU A 189 -20.09 -27.60 6.89
C GLU A 189 -20.35 -27.91 5.40
N ARG A 190 -19.60 -27.32 4.47
CA ARG A 190 -19.73 -27.51 3.00
C ARG A 190 -18.52 -28.20 2.40
#